data_AF-A0A353C871-F1
#
_entry.id   AF-A0A353C871-F1
#
_cell.length_a   1.000
_cell.length_b   1.000
_cell.length_c   1.000
_cell.angle_alpha   90.00
_cell.angle_beta   90.00
_cell.angle_gamma   90.00
#
_symmetry.space_group_name_H-M   'P 1'
#
loop_
_entity.id
_entity.type
_entity.pdbx_description
1 polymer ?
#
loop_
_entity_poly.entity_id
_entity_poly.type
_entity_poly.pdbx_seq_one_letter_code
_entity_poly.pdbx_strand_id
1 'polypeptide(L)' 'MTFNSVELFSGCGGLTEGMKKAGFKTRVAVEIDNAAIQTFKLNHGETRVVAKDIRKIAT' A
#
# COMPACT_ATOMS: atom_id res chain seq x y z
N MET A 1 8.58 2.38 19.50
CA MET A 1 8.73 3.23 18.30
C MET A 1 8.03 2.54 17.15
N THR A 2 7.30 3.27 16.31
CA THR A 2 6.63 2.74 15.12
C THR A 2 7.33 3.26 13.89
N PHE A 3 7.79 2.37 13.01
CA PHE A 3 8.38 2.75 11.74
C PHE A 3 7.30 2.95 10.68
N ASN A 4 7.50 3.93 9.79
CA ASN A 4 6.63 4.11 8.64
C ASN A 4 7.20 3.34 7.44
N SER A 5 6.32 2.79 6.61
CA SER A 5 6.68 2.15 5.35
C SER A 5 5.89 2.73 4.19
N VAL A 6 6.48 2.62 3.00
CA VAL A 6 5.84 2.86 1.70
C VAL A 6 5.97 1.58 0.90
N GLU A 7 4.87 1.16 0.28
CA GLU A 7 4.81 -0.07 -0.51
C GLU A 7 4.64 0.26 -1.99
N LEU A 8 5.53 -0.26 -2.82
CA LEU A 8 5.46 -0.13 -4.27
C LEU A 8 5.02 -1.47 -4.86
N PHE A 9 4.17 -1.44 -5.89
CA PHE A 9 3.59 -2.65 -6.50
C PHE A 9 2.80 -3.47 -5.46
N SER A 10 1.92 -2.79 -4.71
CA SER A 10 1.33 -3.34 -3.48
C SER A 10 0.37 -4.50 -3.69
N GLY A 11 -0.10 -4.70 -4.93
CA GLY A 11 -1.11 -5.69 -5.24
C GLY A 11 -2.32 -5.56 -4.31
N CYS A 12 -2.82 -6.69 -3.82
CA CYS A 12 -3.94 -6.75 -2.90
C CYS A 12 -3.60 -6.48 -1.42
N GLY A 13 -2.32 -6.23 -1.08
CA GLY A 13 -1.90 -5.79 0.26
C GLY A 13 -1.24 -6.84 1.15
N GLY A 14 -0.76 -7.96 0.60
CA GLY A 14 -0.10 -9.01 1.40
C GLY A 14 1.10 -8.52 2.21
N LEU A 15 1.95 -7.65 1.63
CA LEU A 15 3.08 -7.08 2.35
C LEU A 15 2.62 -6.02 3.38
N THR A 16 1.61 -5.21 3.07
CA THR A 16 1.01 -4.27 4.03
C THR A 16 0.51 -5.00 5.27
N GLU A 17 -0.16 -6.15 5.11
CA GLU A 17 -0.60 -6.97 6.24
C GLU A 17 0.60 -7.50 7.05
N GLY A 18 1.66 -7.95 6.38
CA GLY A 18 2.91 -8.37 7.04
C GLY A 18 3.57 -7.24 7.82
N MET A 19 3.67 -6.04 7.23
CA MET A 19 4.22 -4.84 7.86
C MET A 19 3.41 -4.43 9.09
N LYS A 20 2.08 -4.46 8.99
CA LYS A 20 1.17 -4.20 10.11
C LYS A 20 1.43 -5.18 11.27
N LYS A 21 1.54 -6.48 10.97
CA LYS A 21 1.89 -7.51 11.97
C LYS A 21 3.27 -7.31 12.59
N ALA A 22 4.23 -6.78 11.83
CA ALA A 22 5.57 -6.44 12.31
C ALA A 22 5.64 -5.11 13.10
N GLY A 23 4.51 -4.42 13.30
CA GLY A 23 4.44 -3.16 14.05
C GLY A 23 4.82 -1.92 13.24
N PHE A 24 4.89 -2.04 11.90
CA PHE A 24 5.06 -0.90 11.00
C PHE A 24 3.70 -0.25 10.69
N LYS A 25 3.75 1.01 10.26
CA LYS A 25 2.59 1.72 9.72
C LYS A 25 2.84 2.05 8.26
N THR A 26 2.27 1.24 7.36
CA THR A 26 2.26 1.55 5.93
C THR A 26 1.43 2.81 5.70
N ARG A 27 2.04 3.86 5.17
CA ARG A 27 1.37 5.14 4.94
C ARG A 27 0.84 5.29 3.52
N VAL A 28 1.60 4.75 2.58
CA VAL A 28 1.31 4.85 1.15
C VAL A 28 1.57 3.50 0.50
N ALA A 29 0.64 3.09 -0.36
CA ALA A 29 0.77 1.96 -1.25
C ALA A 29 0.58 2.45 -2.69
N VAL A 30 1.37 1.94 -3.64
CA VAL A 30 1.25 2.27 -5.07
C VAL A 30 0.89 1.03 -5.85
N GLU A 31 -0.21 1.10 -6.59
CA GLU A 31 -0.71 0.01 -7.42
C GLU A 31 -1.35 0.57 -8.70
N ILE A 32 -1.23 -0.16 -9.80
CA ILE A 32 -1.79 0.20 -11.10
C ILE A 32 -3.03 -0.64 -11.45
N ASP A 33 -3.14 -1.87 -10.92
CA ASP A 33 -4.26 -2.76 -11.17
C ASP A 33 -5.50 -2.41 -10.32
N ASN A 34 -6.62 -2.14 -10.98
CA ASN A 34 -7.83 -1.68 -10.30
C ASN A 34 -8.45 -2.75 -9.40
N ALA A 35 -8.39 -4.04 -9.78
CA ALA A 35 -8.94 -5.11 -8.94
C ALA A 35 -8.15 -5.24 -7.63
N ALA A 36 -6.82 -5.24 -7.73
CA ALA A 36 -5.91 -5.22 -6.60
C ALA A 36 -6.14 -4.00 -5.69
N ILE A 37 -6.33 -2.81 -6.26
CA ILE A 37 -6.64 -1.59 -5.50
C ILE A 37 -7.93 -1.74 -4.68
N GLN A 38 -9.00 -2.29 -5.27
CA GLN A 38 -10.27 -2.48 -4.54
C GLN A 38 -10.09 -3.46 -3.40
N THR A 39 -9.42 -4.60 -3.63
CA THR A 39 -9.10 -5.57 -2.59
C THR A 39 -8.23 -4.95 -1.49
N PHE A 40 -7.19 -4.20 -1.86
CA PHE A 40 -6.32 -3.52 -0.92
C PHE A 40 -7.12 -2.57 -0.03
N LYS A 41 -7.98 -1.72 -0.61
CA LYS A 41 -8.81 -0.75 0.14
C LYS A 41 -9.78 -1.42 1.11
N LEU A 42 -10.34 -2.58 0.76
CA LEU A 42 -11.22 -3.34 1.64
C LEU A 42 -10.48 -3.87 2.88
N ASN A 43 -9.23 -4.29 2.74
CA ASN A 43 -8.43 -4.89 3.83
C ASN A 43 -7.60 -3.87 4.62
N HIS A 44 -7.19 -2.77 3.99
CA HIS A 44 -6.21 -1.80 4.51
C HIS A 44 -6.69 -0.35 4.31
N GLY A 45 -7.94 -0.06 4.67
CA GLY A 45 -8.56 1.26 4.49
C GLY A 45 -7.84 2.41 5.20
N GLU A 46 -6.98 2.12 6.17
CA GLU A 46 -6.11 3.10 6.83
C GLU A 46 -4.89 3.55 6.00
N THR A 47 -4.56 2.81 4.93
CA THR A 47 -3.40 3.08 4.07
C THR A 47 -3.83 3.80 2.80
N ARG A 48 -3.15 4.91 2.45
CA ARG A 48 -3.47 5.64 1.21
C ARG A 48 -2.94 4.86 0.00
N VAL A 49 -3.85 4.44 -0.88
CA VAL A 49 -3.48 3.84 -2.17
C VAL A 49 -3.38 4.90 -3.26
N VAL A 50 -2.23 4.99 -3.92
CA VAL A 50 -2.03 5.77 -5.14
C VAL A 50 -2.26 4.84 -6.33
N ALA A 51 -3.43 4.99 -6.94
CA ALA A 51 -3.88 4.22 -8.10
C ALA A 51 -3.25 4.76 -9.41
N LYS A 52 -1.94 4.56 -9.58
CA LYS A 52 -1.19 5.09 -10.72
C LYS A 52 0.04 4.24 -11.00
N ASP A 53 0.48 4.23 -12.25
CA ASP A 53 1.83 3.80 -12.62
C ASP A 53 2.87 4.56 -11.80
N ILE A 54 3.74 3.82 -11.11
CA ILE A 54 4.81 4.36 -10.26
C ILE A 54 5.74 5.32 -11.02
N ARG A 55 5.95 5.09 -12.33
CA ARG A 55 6.79 5.94 -13.20
C ARG A 55 6.21 7.35 -13.39
N LYS A 56 4.94 7.55 -13.04
CA LYS A 56 4.24 8.84 -13.14
C LYS A 56 4.08 9.52 -11.78
N ILE A 57 4.78 9.07 -10.75
CA ILE A 57 4.83 9.68 -9.42
C ILE A 57 6.08 10.55 -9.35
N ALA A 58 5.92 11.82 -9.00
CA ALA A 58 7.03 12.75 -8.82
C ALA A 58 7.62 12.62 -7.40
N THR A 59 8.93 12.82 -7.31
CA THR A 59 9.69 12.98 -6.07
C THR A 59 9.47 14.34 -5.45
#